data_AF-A0A497JL50-F1
#
_entry.id   AF-A0A497JL50-F1
#
_cell.length_a   1.000
_cell.length_b   1.000
_cell.length_c   1.000
_cell.angle_alpha   90.00
_cell.angle_beta   90.00
_cell.angle_gamma   90.00
#
_symmetry.space_group_name_H-M   'P 1'
#
loop_
_entity.id
_entity.type
_entity.pdbx_description
1 polymer ?
#
loop_
_entity_poly.entity_id
_entity_poly.type
_entity_poly.pdbx_seq_one_letter_code
_entity_poly.pdbx_strand_id
1 'polypeptide(L)'
;MHHQGIKKHNKTQNIPKHRYNLNKQNQQKTTENKMQKQQKIENNLKQQIVQRIFRNFTDIMILRLLKTEPMWGYKIKKRVQTKYGIKLRHGALYPLLNKLEKQRYIKSTKQQKGGRIRKVYHITQKGILTLNLYQQTIKEQLQ
;
A
#
# COMPACT_ATOMS: atom_id res chain seq x y z
N MET A 1 -48.68 -20.38 -66.01
CA MET A 1 -48.47 -18.92 -65.87
C MET A 1 -47.22 -18.68 -65.03
N HIS A 2 -46.33 -17.84 -65.53
CA HIS A 2 -45.02 -17.48 -64.97
C HIS A 2 -45.12 -16.99 -63.53
N HIS A 3 -44.20 -17.40 -62.63
CA HIS A 3 -43.61 -16.56 -61.59
C HIS A 3 -42.19 -17.04 -61.29
N GLN A 4 -41.22 -16.14 -61.46
CA GLN A 4 -39.79 -16.34 -61.27
C GLN A 4 -39.44 -16.48 -59.79
N GLY A 5 -38.72 -17.56 -59.42
CA GLY A 5 -38.07 -17.73 -58.12
C GLY A 5 -36.56 -17.57 -58.25
N ILE A 6 -36.03 -16.47 -57.72
CA ILE A 6 -34.61 -16.09 -57.74
C ILE A 6 -33.77 -17.12 -56.96
N LYS A 7 -32.79 -17.75 -57.62
CA LYS A 7 -31.72 -18.52 -56.98
C LYS A 7 -30.83 -17.58 -56.16
N LYS A 8 -30.93 -17.62 -54.82
CA LYS A 8 -29.90 -17.05 -53.94
C LYS A 8 -28.87 -18.14 -53.62
N HIS A 9 -27.71 -18.07 -54.28
CA HIS A 9 -26.52 -18.80 -53.87
C HIS A 9 -26.10 -18.37 -52.46
N ASN A 10 -26.32 -19.23 -51.47
CA ASN A 10 -25.68 -19.12 -50.17
C ASN A 10 -24.20 -19.45 -50.32
N LYS A 11 -23.36 -18.42 -50.48
CA LYS A 11 -21.93 -18.53 -50.20
C LYS A 11 -21.76 -18.60 -48.68
N THR A 12 -21.73 -19.81 -48.13
CA THR A 12 -21.09 -20.03 -46.82
C THR A 12 -19.62 -19.67 -46.98
N GLN A 13 -19.27 -18.43 -46.63
CA GLN A 13 -17.89 -18.00 -46.49
C GLN A 13 -17.26 -18.81 -45.37
N ASN A 14 -16.39 -19.74 -45.78
CA ASN A 14 -15.54 -20.52 -44.91
C ASN A 14 -14.55 -19.55 -44.22
N ILE A 15 -14.84 -19.14 -42.99
CA ILE A 15 -13.96 -18.22 -42.25
C ILE A 15 -12.66 -18.99 -41.93
N PRO A 16 -11.47 -18.53 -42.39
CA PRO A 16 -10.22 -19.26 -42.18
C PRO A 16 -9.91 -19.41 -40.68
N LYS A 17 -9.53 -20.61 -40.23
CA LYS A 17 -9.10 -20.90 -38.84
C LYS A 17 -8.05 -19.90 -38.32
N HIS A 18 -7.24 -19.33 -39.22
CA HIS A 18 -6.28 -18.26 -38.94
C HIS A 18 -6.93 -16.96 -38.42
N ARG A 19 -8.08 -16.54 -38.95
CA ARG A 19 -8.83 -15.36 -38.47
C ARG A 19 -9.40 -15.58 -37.07
N TYR A 20 -9.80 -16.81 -36.75
CA TYR A 20 -10.32 -17.17 -35.42
C TYR A 20 -9.23 -17.09 -34.34
N ASN A 21 -8.01 -17.57 -34.63
CA ASN A 21 -6.86 -17.46 -33.72
C ASN A 21 -6.40 -16.00 -33.53
N LEU A 22 -6.42 -15.19 -34.58
CA LEU A 22 -6.04 -13.78 -34.51
C LEU A 22 -7.01 -12.97 -33.63
N ASN A 23 -8.31 -13.25 -33.72
CA ASN A 23 -9.33 -12.61 -32.88
C ASN A 23 -9.21 -13.04 -31.40
N LYS A 24 -8.93 -14.32 -31.12
CA LYS A 24 -8.64 -14.80 -29.75
C LYS A 24 -7.42 -14.11 -29.13
N GLN A 25 -6.32 -13.98 -29.89
CA GLN A 25 -5.10 -13.31 -29.41
C GLN A 25 -5.31 -11.81 -29.20
N ASN A 26 -6.09 -11.13 -30.06
CA ASN A 26 -6.41 -9.71 -29.90
C ASN A 26 -7.38 -9.47 -28.74
N GLN A 27 -8.33 -10.38 -28.49
CA GLN A 27 -9.22 -10.35 -27.33
C GLN A 27 -8.48 -10.60 -26.01
N GLN A 28 -7.50 -11.51 -25.99
CA GLN A 28 -6.63 -11.74 -24.83
C GLN A 28 -5.77 -10.51 -24.51
N LYS A 29 -5.10 -9.93 -25.51
CA LYS A 29 -4.32 -8.68 -25.33
C LYS A 29 -5.14 -7.50 -24.85
N THR A 30 -6.38 -7.35 -25.34
CA THR A 30 -7.28 -6.27 -24.86
C THR A 30 -7.77 -6.52 -23.43
N THR A 31 -7.95 -7.77 -23.03
CA THR A 31 -8.33 -8.15 -21.66
C THR A 31 -7.16 -7.95 -20.70
N GLU A 32 -5.95 -8.38 -21.07
CA GLU A 32 -4.71 -8.15 -20.32
C GLU A 32 -4.42 -6.66 -20.13
N ASN A 33 -4.56 -5.84 -21.18
CA ASN A 33 -4.38 -4.40 -21.09
C ASN A 33 -5.42 -3.72 -20.18
N LYS A 34 -6.69 -4.18 -20.21
CA LYS A 34 -7.74 -3.70 -19.30
C LYS A 34 -7.45 -4.10 -17.85
N MET A 35 -7.03 -5.35 -17.60
CA MET A 35 -6.64 -5.83 -16.27
C MET A 35 -5.43 -5.07 -15.71
N GLN A 36 -4.41 -4.82 -16.53
CA GLN A 36 -3.23 -4.04 -16.13
C GLN A 36 -3.60 -2.59 -15.79
N LYS A 37 -4.50 -1.97 -16.58
CA LYS A 37 -5.01 -0.62 -16.31
C LYS A 37 -5.80 -0.57 -15.01
N GLN A 38 -6.67 -1.56 -14.77
CA GLN A 38 -7.46 -1.68 -13.54
C GLN A 38 -6.55 -1.85 -12.31
N GLN A 39 -5.57 -2.75 -12.39
CA GLN A 39 -4.62 -2.99 -11.30
C GLN A 39 -3.80 -1.72 -10.97
N LYS A 40 -3.43 -0.94 -11.98
CA LYS A 40 -2.72 0.34 -11.79
C LYS A 40 -3.57 1.37 -11.05
N ILE A 41 -4.87 1.46 -11.35
CA ILE A 41 -5.80 2.37 -10.67
C ILE A 41 -5.95 1.97 -9.20
N GLU A 42 -6.20 0.69 -8.93
CA GLU A 42 -6.32 0.16 -7.58
C GLU A 42 -5.05 0.39 -6.75
N ASN A 43 -3.88 0.17 -7.36
CA ASN A 43 -2.61 0.45 -6.72
C ASN A 43 -2.45 1.93 -6.38
N ASN A 44 -2.84 2.84 -7.27
CA ASN A 44 -2.78 4.28 -7.00
C ASN A 44 -3.70 4.67 -5.83
N LEU A 45 -4.95 4.22 -5.85
CA LEU A 45 -5.92 4.47 -4.78
C LEU A 45 -5.43 3.92 -3.44
N LYS A 46 -4.91 2.69 -3.44
CA LYS A 46 -4.30 2.07 -2.25
C LYS A 46 -3.16 2.93 -1.69
N GLN A 47 -2.28 3.45 -2.54
CA GLN A 47 -1.20 4.34 -2.09
C GLN A 47 -1.74 5.64 -1.48
N GLN A 48 -2.76 6.26 -2.06
CA GLN A 48 -3.39 7.45 -1.50
C GLN A 48 -4.01 7.18 -0.12
N ILE A 49 -4.69 6.03 0.03
CA ILE A 49 -5.25 5.59 1.31
C ILE A 49 -4.14 5.38 2.35
N VAL A 50 -3.05 4.69 1.99
CA VAL A 50 -1.90 4.49 2.89
C VAL A 50 -1.29 5.83 3.33
N GLN A 51 -1.13 6.78 2.40
CA GLN A 51 -0.63 8.11 2.72
C GLN A 51 -1.55 8.86 3.69
N ARG A 52 -2.88 8.80 3.48
CA ARG A 52 -3.86 9.42 4.36
C ARG A 52 -3.83 8.78 5.75
N ILE A 53 -3.82 7.46 5.84
CA ILE A 53 -3.75 6.75 7.13
C ILE A 53 -2.46 7.14 7.86
N PHE A 54 -1.31 7.06 7.20
CA PHE A 54 -0.05 7.37 7.86
C PHE A 54 0.01 8.84 8.32
N ARG A 55 -0.45 9.79 7.51
CA ARG A 55 -0.45 11.22 7.86
C ARG A 55 -1.30 11.51 9.10
N ASN A 56 -2.45 10.85 9.23
CA ASN A 56 -3.37 11.06 10.36
C ASN A 56 -2.99 10.26 11.60
N PHE A 57 -2.32 9.11 11.44
CA PHE A 57 -1.99 8.19 12.53
C PHE A 57 -0.48 7.97 12.65
N THR A 58 0.34 9.01 12.39
CA THR A 58 1.81 8.85 12.34
C THR A 58 2.36 8.34 13.66
N ASP A 59 1.89 8.86 14.79
CA ASP A 59 2.23 8.40 16.13
C ASP A 59 2.01 6.89 16.31
N ILE A 60 0.81 6.40 15.97
CA ILE A 60 0.46 4.98 16.06
C ILE A 60 1.29 4.13 15.10
N MET A 61 1.58 4.63 13.90
CA MET A 61 2.45 3.94 12.95
C MET A 61 3.89 3.81 13.49
N ILE A 62 4.40 4.84 14.18
CA ILE A 62 5.72 4.81 14.81
C ILE A 62 5.73 3.83 15.99
N LEU A 63 4.70 3.83 16.85
CA LEU A 63 4.56 2.82 17.92
C LEU A 63 4.53 1.40 17.34
N ARG A 64 3.82 1.18 16.23
CA ARG A 64 3.79 -0.13 15.56
C ARG A 64 5.16 -0.58 15.09
N LEU A 65 6.00 0.33 14.58
CA LEU A 65 7.38 0.01 14.20
C LEU A 65 8.24 -0.31 15.44
N LEU A 66 8.10 0.46 16.52
CA LEU A 66 8.88 0.26 17.74
C LEU A 66 8.45 -0.98 18.53
N LYS A 67 7.22 -1.48 18.32
CA LYS A 67 6.77 -2.79 18.83
C LYS A 67 7.49 -3.96 18.18
N THR A 68 7.98 -3.83 16.93
CA THR A 68 8.72 -4.92 16.28
C THR A 68 10.16 -5.01 16.76
N GLU A 69 10.82 -3.86 16.94
CA GLU A 69 12.18 -3.79 17.46
C GLU A 69 12.51 -2.35 17.88
N PRO A 70 13.45 -2.15 18.83
CA PRO A 70 14.01 -0.83 19.11
C PRO A 70 14.74 -0.23 17.90
N MET A 71 14.61 1.08 17.69
CA MET A 71 15.19 1.75 16.52
C MET A 71 15.71 3.16 16.86
N TRP A 72 16.79 3.57 16.20
CA TRP A 72 17.19 4.99 16.17
C TRP A 72 16.44 5.75 15.06
N GLY A 73 16.39 7.08 15.16
CA GLY A 73 15.58 7.94 14.29
C GLY A 73 15.76 7.70 12.78
N TYR A 74 17.00 7.58 12.30
CA TYR A 74 17.26 7.23 10.89
C TYR A 74 16.68 5.86 10.47
N LYS A 75 16.77 4.82 11.32
CA LYS A 75 16.21 3.48 11.02
C LYS A 75 14.69 3.55 10.93
N ILE A 76 14.05 4.31 11.81
CA ILE A 76 12.60 4.60 11.75
C ILE A 76 12.24 5.24 10.40
N LYS A 77 12.94 6.30 9.98
CA LYS A 77 12.70 6.95 8.67
C LYS A 77 12.82 5.97 7.52
N LYS A 78 13.90 5.18 7.49
CA LYS A 78 14.13 4.17 6.44
C LYS A 78 13.01 3.15 6.41
N ARG A 79 12.55 2.68 7.58
CA ARG A 79 11.46 1.70 7.69
C ARG A 79 10.12 2.27 7.26
N VAL A 80 9.84 3.54 7.57
CA VAL A 80 8.64 4.23 7.09
C VAL A 80 8.64 4.34 5.56
N GLN A 81 9.77 4.73 4.98
CA GLN A 81 9.89 4.86 3.53
C GLN A 81 9.73 3.51 2.82
N THR A 82 10.37 2.45 3.31
CA THR A 82 10.29 1.13 2.67
C THR A 82 8.93 0.46 2.86
N LYS A 83 8.28 0.67 4.01
CA LYS A 83 7.01 0.00 4.33
C LYS A 83 5.77 0.74 3.80
N TYR A 84 5.81 2.07 3.81
CA TYR A 84 4.63 2.90 3.50
C TYR A 84 4.84 3.82 2.29
N GLY A 85 6.03 3.84 1.67
CA GLY A 85 6.34 4.74 0.56
C GLY A 85 6.47 6.21 0.98
N ILE A 86 6.59 6.50 2.28
CA ILE A 86 6.51 7.86 2.83
C ILE A 86 7.89 8.36 3.26
N LYS A 87 8.26 9.54 2.77
CA LYS A 87 9.49 10.23 3.18
C LYS A 87 9.23 11.08 4.42
N LEU A 88 9.60 10.55 5.60
CA LEU A 88 9.44 11.28 6.85
C LEU A 88 10.58 12.30 7.07
N ARG A 89 10.24 13.59 7.15
CA ARG A 89 11.20 14.68 7.38
C ARG A 89 11.71 14.69 8.83
N HIS A 90 12.93 15.19 9.05
CA HIS A 90 13.50 15.32 10.40
C HIS A 90 12.60 16.20 11.29
N GLY A 91 12.16 17.35 10.78
CA GLY A 91 11.29 18.28 11.50
C GLY A 91 9.91 17.72 11.88
N ALA A 92 9.48 16.60 11.30
CA ALA A 92 8.26 15.90 11.72
C ALA A 92 8.57 14.79 12.72
N LEU A 93 9.62 13.99 12.46
CA LEU A 93 9.91 12.82 13.28
C LEU A 93 10.36 13.16 14.70
N TYR A 94 11.33 14.06 14.86
CA TYR A 94 11.95 14.26 16.18
C TYR A 94 11.02 14.97 17.18
N PRO A 95 10.24 15.99 16.78
CA PRO A 95 9.20 16.52 17.67
C PRO A 95 8.17 15.46 18.06
N LEU A 96 7.77 14.58 17.13
CA LEU A 96 6.88 13.48 17.44
C LEU A 96 7.49 12.48 18.44
N LEU A 97 8.74 12.07 18.25
CA LEU A 97 9.43 11.18 19.19
C LEU A 97 9.53 11.82 20.59
N ASN A 98 9.85 13.11 20.66
CA ASN A 98 9.86 13.85 21.92
C ASN A 98 8.47 13.87 22.58
N LYS A 99 7.39 14.08 21.80
CA LYS A 99 6.01 14.01 22.30
C LYS A 99 5.68 12.63 22.86
N LEU A 100 6.00 11.57 22.13
CA LEU A 100 5.76 10.18 22.56
C LEU A 100 6.55 9.82 23.82
N GLU A 101 7.78 10.32 23.95
CA GLU A 101 8.62 10.11 25.14
C GLU A 101 8.04 10.86 26.35
N LYS A 102 7.63 12.13 26.19
CA LYS A 102 6.93 12.91 27.23
C LYS A 102 5.63 12.23 27.69
N GLN A 103 4.87 11.65 26.77
CA GLN A 103 3.65 10.89 27.07
C GLN A 103 3.91 9.50 27.67
N ARG A 104 5.19 9.11 27.81
CA ARG A 104 5.65 7.80 28.28
C ARG A 104 5.18 6.63 27.41
N TYR A 105 4.90 6.86 26.13
CA TYR A 105 4.61 5.77 25.19
C TYR A 105 5.88 5.09 24.70
N ILE A 106 6.97 5.84 24.61
CA ILE A 106 8.31 5.34 24.28
C ILE A 106 9.32 5.80 25.33
N LYS A 107 10.47 5.14 25.38
CA LYS A 107 11.64 5.55 26.14
C LYS A 107 12.89 5.50 25.26
N SER A 108 13.88 6.35 25.51
CA SER A 108 15.15 6.30 24.80
C SER A 108 16.30 5.80 25.67
N THR A 109 17.24 5.07 25.06
CA THR A 109 18.55 4.78 25.62
C THR A 109 19.63 5.40 24.73
N LYS A 110 20.76 5.77 25.33
CA LYS A 110 21.95 6.18 24.57
C LYS A 110 22.72 4.91 24.20
N GLN A 111 23.06 4.75 22.93
CA GLN A 111 23.96 3.70 22.45
C GLN A 111 25.13 4.33 21.71
N GLN A 112 26.34 3.87 22.00
CA GLN A 112 27.55 4.28 21.30
C GLN A 112 27.87 3.23 20.23
N LYS A 113 28.03 3.67 18.98
CA LYS A 113 28.49 2.81 17.88
C LYS A 113 29.44 3.61 16.99
N GLY A 114 30.70 3.18 16.91
CA GLY A 114 31.74 3.85 16.12
C GLY A 114 31.94 5.31 16.53
N GLY A 115 32.10 5.58 17.83
CA GLY A 115 32.32 6.93 18.37
C GLY A 115 31.10 7.86 18.38
N ARG A 116 29.99 7.52 17.71
CA ARG A 116 28.77 8.33 17.69
C ARG A 116 27.74 7.82 18.71
N ILE A 117 27.27 8.73 19.57
CA ILE A 117 26.14 8.48 20.47
C ILE A 117 24.84 8.66 19.69
N ARG A 118 23.97 7.65 19.74
CA ARG A 118 22.64 7.68 19.14
C ARG A 118 21.58 7.38 20.19
N LYS A 119 20.45 8.09 20.13
CA LYS A 119 19.25 7.71 20.87
C LYS A 119 18.56 6.54 20.15
N VAL A 120 18.32 5.45 20.89
CA VAL A 120 17.52 4.32 20.45
C VAL A 120 16.21 4.30 21.22
N TYR A 121 15.11 4.32 20.49
CA TYR A 121 13.77 4.38 21.04
C TYR A 121 13.21 2.97 21.21
N HIS A 122 12.55 2.75 22.35
CA HIS A 122 11.91 1.51 22.74
C HIS A 122 10.45 1.83 23.06
N ILE A 123 9.53 0.98 22.61
CA ILE A 123 8.14 1.09 23.06
C ILE A 123 8.05 0.68 24.54
N THR A 124 7.17 1.32 25.29
CA THR A 124 6.88 0.97 26.69
C THR A 124 5.62 0.12 26.76
N GLN A 125 5.32 -0.43 27.95
CA GLN A 125 4.04 -1.12 28.18
C GLN A 125 2.83 -0.21 27.91
N LYS A 126 2.87 1.05 28.36
CA LYS A 126 1.83 2.05 28.07
C LYS A 126 1.66 2.27 26.56
N GLY A 127 2.77 2.35 25.83
CA GLY A 127 2.76 2.47 24.36
C GLY A 127 2.15 1.25 23.67
N ILE A 128 2.46 0.04 24.14
CA ILE A 128 1.87 -1.21 23.61
C ILE A 128 0.36 -1.24 23.85
N LEU A 129 -0.08 -0.94 25.08
CA LEU A 129 -1.50 -0.88 25.43
C LEU A 129 -2.24 0.14 24.54
N THR A 130 -1.67 1.34 24.39
CA THR A 130 -2.22 2.39 23.53
C THR A 130 -2.35 1.92 22.09
N LEU A 131 -1.30 1.31 21.53
CA LEU A 131 -1.33 0.77 20.16
C LEU A 131 -2.41 -0.30 19.98
N ASN A 132 -2.57 -1.21 20.94
CA ASN A 132 -3.59 -2.25 20.88
C ASN A 132 -5.01 -1.66 20.96
N LEU A 133 -5.23 -0.70 21.87
CA LEU A 133 -6.53 -0.02 22.00
C LEU A 133 -6.90 0.71 20.71
N TYR A 134 -5.97 1.46 20.11
CA TYR A 134 -6.20 2.10 18.81
C TYR A 134 -6.59 1.10 17.71
N GLN A 135 -5.96 -0.08 17.67
CA GLN A 135 -6.29 -1.11 16.68
C GLN A 135 -7.69 -1.67 16.90
N GLN A 136 -8.06 -1.91 18.14
CA GLN A 136 -9.39 -2.37 18.52
C GLN A 136 -10.45 -1.32 18.17
N THR A 137 -10.27 -0.07 18.62
CA THR A 137 -11.22 1.01 18.35
C THR A 137 -11.41 1.24 16.86
N ILE A 138 -10.34 1.26 16.05
CA ILE A 138 -10.48 1.41 14.58
C ILE A 138 -11.28 0.26 13.99
N LYS A 139 -11.09 -0.98 14.47
CA LYS A 139 -11.87 -2.14 14.00
C LYS A 139 -13.34 -1.97 14.35
N GLU A 140 -13.65 -1.54 15.58
CA GLU A 140 -15.03 -1.31 16.05
C GLU A 140 -15.74 -0.21 15.24
N GLN A 141 -15.04 0.85 14.82
CA GLN A 141 -15.65 1.95 14.05
C GLN A 141 -15.84 1.65 12.55
N LEU A 142 -15.32 0.52 12.05
CA LEU A 142 -15.41 0.12 10.64
C LEU A 142 -16.35 -1.07 10.40
N GLN A 143 -16.95 -1.61 11.46
CA GLN A 143 -17.92 -2.70 11.44
C GLN A 143 -19.31 -2.16 11.75
#